data_AF-A0A2Z2K6J0-F1
#
_entry.id   AF-A0A2Z2K6J0-F1
#
_cell.length_a   1.000
_cell.length_b   1.000
_cell.length_c   1.000
_cell.angle_alpha   90.00
_cell.angle_beta   90.00
_cell.angle_gamma   90.00
#
_symmetry.space_group_name_H-M   'P 1'
#
loop_
_entity.id
_entity.type
_entity.pdbx_description
1 polymer ?
#
loop_
_entity_poly.entity_id
_entity_poly.type
_entity_poly.pdbx_seq_one_letter_code
_entity_poly.pdbx_strand_id
1 'polypeptide(L)'
;MNAIQICYDLKDGNEADYQKVIQGISYLGKVEHVQYSVWIVSTPLTPERVRDHLSSYIRTGDSLFVSQINAYATRNIPVKATRLIDGAWNQPKLVVKPPQPIPPMNQPYFRIR
;
A
#
# COMPACT_ATOMS: atom_id res chain seq x y z
N MET A 1 -7.48 5.88 0.42
CA MET A 1 -7.43 4.42 0.69
C MET A 1 -5.99 3.99 0.55
N ASN A 2 -5.59 2.91 1.22
CA ASN A 2 -4.24 2.35 1.11
C ASN A 2 -4.32 1.01 0.36
N ALA A 3 -3.35 0.74 -0.50
CA ALA A 3 -3.09 -0.59 -1.03
C ALA A 3 -2.13 -1.32 -0.09
N ILE A 4 -2.59 -2.37 0.57
CA ILE A 4 -1.81 -3.13 1.56
C ILE A 4 -1.52 -4.52 1.01
N GLN A 5 -0.25 -4.90 1.00
CA GLN A 5 0.18 -6.28 0.79
C GLN A 5 0.22 -7.02 2.13
N ILE A 6 -0.35 -8.21 2.15
CA ILE A 6 -0.30 -9.14 3.29
C ILE A 6 0.36 -10.42 2.80
N CYS A 7 1.40 -10.84 3.51
CA CYS A 7 2.04 -12.12 3.33
C CYS A 7 2.05 -12.85 4.67
N TYR A 8 1.74 -14.14 4.68
CA TYR A 8 1.81 -14.95 5.90
C TYR A 8 2.44 -16.31 5.63
N ASP A 9 2.98 -16.90 6.68
CA ASP A 9 3.47 -18.28 6.70
C ASP A 9 2.99 -18.94 8.00
N LEU A 10 2.20 -20.00 7.86
CA LEU A 10 1.58 -20.69 8.98
C LEU A 10 2.37 -21.97 9.25
N LYS A 11 3.15 -21.96 10.31
CA LYS A 11 4.02 -23.09 10.67
C LYS A 11 3.14 -24.26 11.09
N ASP A 12 3.30 -25.37 10.38
CA ASP A 12 2.47 -26.58 10.58
C ASP A 12 0.96 -26.29 10.47
N GLY A 13 0.59 -25.27 9.68
CA GLY A 13 -0.80 -24.86 9.50
C GLY A 13 -1.61 -25.88 8.71
N ASN A 14 -2.84 -26.12 9.14
CA ASN A 14 -3.81 -26.92 8.38
C ASN A 14 -4.83 -26.01 7.68
N GLU A 15 -5.68 -26.60 6.82
CA GLU A 15 -6.70 -25.87 6.06
C GLU A 15 -7.56 -24.94 6.94
N ALA A 16 -7.95 -25.37 8.14
CA ALA A 16 -8.77 -24.54 9.02
C ALA A 16 -8.01 -23.31 9.55
N ASP A 17 -6.69 -23.39 9.70
CA ASP A 17 -5.87 -22.25 10.08
C ASP A 17 -5.76 -21.23 8.93
N TYR A 18 -5.57 -21.70 7.69
CA TYR A 18 -5.63 -20.84 6.50
C TYR A 18 -6.98 -20.13 6.38
N GLN A 19 -8.10 -20.85 6.57
CA GLN A 19 -9.44 -20.27 6.50
C GLN A 19 -9.67 -19.18 7.55
N LYS A 20 -9.13 -19.31 8.77
CA LYS A 20 -9.20 -18.25 9.79
C LYS A 20 -8.50 -16.98 9.35
N VAL A 21 -7.29 -17.10 8.78
CA VAL A 21 -6.55 -15.93 8.28
C VAL A 21 -7.28 -15.28 7.11
N ILE A 22 -7.78 -16.08 6.17
CA ILE A 22 -8.58 -15.60 5.02
C ILE A 22 -9.82 -14.86 5.51
N GLN A 23 -10.52 -15.40 6.52
CA GLN A 23 -11.65 -14.74 7.15
C GLN A 23 -11.23 -13.39 7.77
N GLY A 24 -10.13 -13.37 8.53
CA GLY A 24 -9.58 -12.14 9.10
C GLY A 24 -9.27 -11.07 8.04
N ILE A 25 -8.71 -11.48 6.90
CA ILE A 25 -8.40 -10.61 5.76
C ILE A 25 -9.68 -10.05 5.13
N SER A 26 -10.73 -10.86 4.97
CA SER A 26 -11.99 -10.43 4.35
C SER A 26 -12.71 -9.28 5.08
N TYR A 27 -12.44 -9.10 6.38
CA TYR A 27 -13.01 -8.01 7.18
C TYR A 27 -12.30 -6.67 7.01
N LEU A 28 -11.15 -6.62 6.31
CA LEU A 28 -10.33 -5.41 6.20
C LEU A 28 -10.79 -4.45 5.10
N GLY A 29 -11.59 -4.92 4.14
CA GLY A 29 -12.06 -4.12 3.01
C GLY A 29 -12.22 -4.94 1.73
N LYS A 30 -11.92 -4.32 0.58
CA LYS A 30 -11.87 -5.04 -0.70
C LYS A 30 -10.56 -5.81 -0.77
N VAL A 31 -10.63 -7.10 -1.09
CA VAL A 31 -9.47 -8.00 -1.05
C VAL A 31 -9.35 -8.79 -2.35
N GLU A 32 -8.12 -9.08 -2.76
CA GLU A 32 -7.81 -9.95 -3.89
C GLU A 32 -6.66 -10.88 -3.54
N HIS A 33 -6.82 -12.16 -3.88
CA HIS A 33 -5.80 -13.19 -3.69
C HIS A 33 -4.79 -13.13 -4.85
N VAL A 34 -3.50 -13.10 -4.54
CA VAL A 34 -2.43 -12.99 -5.55
C VAL A 34 -1.71 -14.30 -5.74
N GLN A 35 -1.29 -14.91 -4.63
CA GLN A 35 -0.59 -16.18 -4.54
C GLN A 35 -1.03 -16.87 -3.26
N TYR A 36 -0.67 -18.15 -3.09
CA TYR A 36 -1.16 -19.01 -2.00
C TYR A 36 -1.28 -18.29 -0.63
N SER A 37 -0.21 -17.62 -0.19
CA SER A 37 -0.19 -16.86 1.07
C SER A 37 0.06 -15.36 0.87
N VAL A 38 -0.38 -14.78 -0.26
CA VAL A 38 -0.20 -13.36 -0.59
C VAL A 38 -1.52 -12.73 -1.02
N TRP A 39 -1.88 -11.63 -0.36
CA TRP A 39 -3.13 -10.91 -0.55
C TRP A 39 -2.90 -9.42 -0.71
N ILE A 40 -3.73 -8.78 -1.54
CA ILE A 40 -3.85 -7.32 -1.60
C ILE A 40 -5.16 -6.90 -0.98
N VAL A 41 -5.12 -5.84 -0.19
CA VAL A 41 -6.28 -5.23 0.45
C VAL A 41 -6.33 -3.74 0.14
N SER A 42 -7.50 -3.24 -0.26
CA SER A 42 -7.82 -1.82 -0.26
C SER A 42 -8.58 -1.48 1.02
N THR A 43 -7.94 -0.72 1.90
CA THR A 43 -8.46 -0.39 3.25
C THR A 43 -8.06 1.03 3.67
N PRO A 44 -8.84 1.72 4.51
CA PRO A 44 -8.37 2.97 5.13
C PRO A 44 -7.34 2.74 6.25
N LEU A 45 -7.12 1.50 6.68
CA LEU A 45 -6.20 1.16 7.77
C LEU A 45 -4.73 1.29 7.35
N THR A 46 -3.87 1.58 8.32
CA THR A 46 -2.41 1.55 8.13
C THR A 46 -1.89 0.11 8.20
N PRO A 47 -0.69 -0.19 7.66
CA PRO A 47 -0.08 -1.52 7.76
C PRO A 47 -0.04 -2.07 9.20
N GLU A 48 0.26 -1.23 10.20
CA GLU A 48 0.34 -1.62 11.60
C GLU A 48 -1.03 -2.05 12.12
N ARG A 49 -2.09 -1.31 11.79
CA ARG A 49 -3.46 -1.68 12.19
C ARG A 49 -3.94 -2.96 11.53
N VAL A 50 -3.57 -3.18 10.26
CA VAL A 50 -3.83 -4.45 9.57
C VAL A 50 -3.09 -5.61 10.24
N ARG A 51 -1.80 -5.43 10.56
CA ARG A 51 -1.00 -6.43 11.28
C ARG A 51 -1.62 -6.76 12.64
N ASP A 52 -1.95 -5.75 13.42
CA ASP A 52 -2.49 -5.93 14.77
C ASP A 52 -3.84 -6.68 14.72
N HIS A 53 -4.71 -6.34 13.77
CA HIS A 53 -5.94 -7.09 13.51
C HIS A 53 -5.66 -8.57 13.21
N LEU A 54 -4.79 -8.84 12.24
CA LEU A 54 -4.47 -10.20 11.78
C LEU A 54 -3.68 -11.04 12.79
N SER A 55 -2.98 -10.39 13.74
CA SER A 55 -2.25 -11.09 14.79
C SER A 55 -3.14 -11.98 15.66
N SER A 56 -4.44 -11.67 15.76
CA SER A 56 -5.42 -12.50 16.47
C SER A 56 -5.85 -13.77 15.71
N TYR A 57 -5.45 -13.89 14.44
CA TYR A 57 -5.81 -15.00 13.55
C TYR A 57 -4.64 -15.96 13.28
N ILE A 58 -3.46 -15.68 13.82
CA ILE A 58 -2.23 -16.48 13.66
C ILE A 58 -1.65 -16.87 15.03
N ARG A 59 -0.80 -17.90 15.07
CA ARG A 59 -0.14 -18.38 16.29
C ARG A 59 1.20 -17.69 16.51
N THR A 60 1.73 -17.75 17.73
CA THR A 60 3.01 -17.14 18.13
C THR A 60 4.22 -17.63 17.32
N GLY A 61 4.14 -18.78 16.64
CA GLY A 61 5.20 -19.32 15.78
C GLY A 61 5.02 -19.04 14.28
N ASP A 62 3.91 -18.42 13.89
CA ASP A 62 3.61 -18.07 12.51
C ASP A 62 4.25 -16.72 12.15
N SER A 63 4.46 -16.49 10.85
CA SER A 63 5.00 -15.22 10.35
C SER A 63 3.93 -14.43 9.63
N LEU A 64 3.92 -13.12 9.86
CA LEU A 64 3.04 -12.17 9.20
C LEU A 64 3.84 -10.94 8.77
N PHE A 65 3.79 -10.63 7.49
CA PHE A 65 4.42 -9.46 6.89
C PHE A 65 3.34 -8.60 6.23
N VAL A 66 3.24 -7.34 6.66
CA VAL A 66 2.26 -6.38 6.13
C VAL A 66 3.00 -5.14 5.67
N SER A 67 2.72 -4.69 4.46
CA SER A 67 3.35 -3.50 3.88
C SER A 67 2.36 -2.68 3.06
N GLN A 68 2.60 -1.38 2.97
CA GLN A 68 1.88 -0.52 2.04
C GLN A 68 2.57 -0.56 0.67
N ILE A 69 1.78 -0.75 -0.39
CA ILE A 69 2.26 -0.74 -1.77
C ILE A 69 2.34 0.71 -2.25
N ASN A 70 3.57 1.21 -2.40
CA ASN A 70 3.88 2.50 -3.02
C ASN A 70 4.51 2.37 -4.43
N ALA A 71 4.77 1.15 -4.87
CA ALA A 71 5.20 0.83 -6.23
C ALA A 71 5.09 -0.69 -6.36
N TYR A 72 4.87 -1.20 -7.58
CA TYR A 72 4.82 -2.63 -7.81
C TYR A 72 5.26 -2.97 -9.24
N ALA A 73 5.77 -4.19 -9.41
CA ALA A 73 6.04 -4.81 -10.68
C ALA A 73 5.60 -6.27 -10.58
N THR A 74 4.92 -6.77 -11.61
CA THR A 74 4.26 -8.07 -11.55
C THR A 74 4.39 -8.83 -12.87
N ARG A 75 4.39 -10.17 -12.80
CA ARG A 75 4.34 -11.06 -13.96
C ARG A 75 3.35 -12.19 -13.68
N ASN A 76 2.39 -12.41 -14.58
CA ASN A 76 1.39 -13.48 -14.51
C ASN A 76 0.56 -13.51 -13.20
N ILE A 77 0.21 -12.35 -12.64
CA ILE A 77 -0.70 -12.28 -11.49
C ILE A 77 -2.15 -11.99 -11.94
N PRO A 78 -3.17 -12.24 -11.09
CA PRO A 78 -4.55 -11.89 -11.41
C PRO A 78 -4.74 -10.37 -11.68
N VAL A 79 -5.37 -10.04 -12.80
CA VAL A 79 -5.65 -8.63 -13.20
C VAL A 79 -6.51 -7.89 -12.16
N LYS A 80 -7.35 -8.61 -11.41
CA LYS A 80 -8.13 -7.99 -10.33
C LYS A 80 -7.26 -7.43 -9.22
N ALA A 81 -6.15 -8.10 -8.89
CA ALA A 81 -5.21 -7.62 -7.88
C ALA A 81 -4.53 -6.31 -8.32
N THR A 82 -4.05 -6.22 -9.57
CA THR A 82 -3.45 -4.96 -10.08
C THR A 82 -4.47 -3.84 -10.11
N ARG A 83 -5.71 -4.10 -10.56
CA ARG A 83 -6.80 -3.11 -10.55
C ARG A 83 -7.14 -2.64 -9.14
N LEU A 84 -7.05 -3.51 -8.14
CA LEU A 84 -7.26 -3.15 -6.75
C LEU A 84 -6.17 -2.21 -6.24
N ILE A 85 -4.89 -2.46 -6.58
CA ILE A 85 -3.77 -1.58 -6.26
C ILE A 85 -3.97 -0.21 -6.93
N ASP A 86 -4.25 -0.20 -8.24
CA ASP A 86 -4.49 1.02 -9.02
C ASP A 86 -5.64 1.87 -8.46
N GLY A 87 -6.75 1.22 -8.08
CA GLY A 87 -7.92 1.92 -7.52
C GLY A 87 -7.73 2.42 -6.09
N ALA A 88 -6.80 1.83 -5.34
CA ALA A 88 -6.43 2.29 -4.00
C ALA A 88 -5.37 3.40 -4.03
N TRP A 89 -4.72 3.61 -5.18
CA TRP A 89 -3.64 4.57 -5.36
C TRP A 89 -4.13 6.02 -5.28
N ASN A 90 -3.86 6.68 -4.15
CA ASN A 90 -3.98 8.13 -4.05
C ASN A 90 -2.66 8.76 -4.52
N GLN A 91 -2.59 9.22 -5.78
CA GLN A 91 -1.43 9.99 -6.23
C GLN A 91 -1.21 11.18 -5.27
N PRO A 92 0.02 11.41 -4.76
CA PRO A 92 0.33 12.65 -4.10
C PRO A 92 0.02 13.78 -5.09
N LYS A 93 -0.88 14.69 -4.70
CA LYS A 93 -1.15 15.88 -5.49
C LYS A 93 0.19 16.56 -5.71
N LEU A 94 0.62 16.68 -6.96
CA LEU A 94 1.82 17.46 -7.30
C LEU A 94 1.65 18.84 -6.68
N VAL A 95 2.49 19.18 -5.70
CA VAL A 95 2.56 20.55 -5.19
C VAL A 95 3.31 21.34 -6.26
N VAL A 96 2.56 21.87 -7.22
CA VAL A 96 3.08 22.85 -8.16
C VAL A 96 3.37 24.10 -7.33
N LYS A 97 4.64 24.33 -6.99
CA LYS A 97 5.04 25.61 -6.39
C LYS A 97 4.68 26.70 -7.41
N PRO A 98 3.89 27.72 -7.05
CA PRO A 98 3.65 28.84 -7.94
C PRO A 98 5.00 29.46 -8.35
N PRO A 99 5.13 29.96 -9.59
CA PRO A 99 6.35 30.61 -10.03
C PRO A 99 6.73 31.71 -9.03
N GLN A 100 8.00 31.76 -8.64
CA GLN A 100 8.47 32.82 -7.77
C GLN A 100 8.27 34.17 -8.47
N PRO A 101 7.83 35.23 -7.74
CA PRO A 101 7.72 36.55 -8.31
C PRO A 101 9.07 36.97 -8.91
N ILE A 102 9.04 37.46 -10.15
CA ILE A 102 10.22 38.06 -10.76
C ILE A 102 10.63 39.24 -9.86
N PRO A 103 11.89 39.33 -9.40
CA PRO A 103 12.35 40.46 -8.60
C PRO A 103 12.08 41.76 -9.37
N PRO A 104 11.58 42.83 -8.73
CA PRO A 104 11.41 44.10 -9.39
C PRO A 104 12.75 44.58 -9.94
N MET A 105 12.77 44.90 -11.23
CA MET A 105 13.93 45.37 -11.96
C MET A 105 14.28 46.80 -11.54
N ASN A 106 14.89 46.95 -10.36
CA ASN A 106 15.42 48.21 -9.86
C ASN A 106 16.94 48.21 -9.91
N GLN A 107 17.52 48.33 -11.11
CA GLN A 107 18.84 48.96 -11.26
C GLN A 107 18.88 49.75 -12.58
N PRO A 108 19.04 51.09 -12.56
CA PRO A 108 19.36 51.83 -13.76
C PRO A 108 20.77 51.44 -14.22
N TYR A 109 20.90 51.19 -15.53
CA TYR A 109 22.15 50.90 -16.20
C TYR A 109 23.17 52.01 -15.92
N PHE A 110 24.26 51.69 -15.19
CA PHE A 110 25.44 52.53 -15.18
C PHE A 110 26.09 52.47 -16.57
N ARG A 111 25.83 53.49 -17.41
CA ARG A 111 26.69 53.82 -18.55
C ARG A 111 28.04 54.26 -17.99
N ILE A 112 29.03 53.38 -18.06
CA ILE A 112 30.43 53.77 -17.89
C ILE A 112 30.82 54.48 -19.20
N ARG A 113 31.26 55.74 -19.09
CA ARG A 113 31.87 56.51 -20.18
C ARG A 113 33.32 56.12 -20.33
#